data_AF-A0A251XA84-F1
#
_entry.id   AF-A0A251XA84-F1
#
_cell.length_a   1.000
_cell.length_b   1.000
_cell.length_c   1.000
_cell.angle_alpha   90.00
_cell.angle_beta   90.00
_cell.angle_gamma   90.00
#
_symmetry.space_group_name_H-M   'P 1'
#
loop_
_entity.id
_entity.type
_entity.pdbx_description
1 polymer ?
#
loop_
_entity_poly.entity_id
_entity_poly.type
_entity_poly.pdbx_seq_one_letter_code
_entity_poly.pdbx_strand_id
1 'polypeptide(L)' 'MNIQPVRQYATVENGFIHIQLPKDFVAKRVELIIVPLEDEPNQLSSFQQFLLDSPEMSDEEFETIQEKRSHLNQWK' A
#
# COMPACT_ATOMS: atom_id res chain seq x y z
N MET A 1 -9.56 8.03 -35.10
CA MET A 1 -10.41 7.80 -33.92
C MET A 1 -9.50 7.50 -32.75
N ASN A 2 -9.40 8.40 -31.76
CA ASN A 2 -8.67 8.12 -30.53
C ASN A 2 -9.51 7.16 -29.69
N ILE A 3 -9.12 5.89 -29.67
CA ILE A 3 -9.75 4.85 -28.85
C ILE A 3 -8.95 4.78 -27.56
N GLN A 4 -9.12 5.77 -26.69
CA GLN A 4 -8.49 5.72 -25.37
C GLN A 4 -9.51 5.29 -24.33
N PRO A 5 -9.19 4.30 -23.48
CA PRO A 5 -10.08 3.84 -22.43
C PRO A 5 -10.28 4.95 -21.40
N VAL A 6 -11.54 5.22 -21.02
CA VAL A 6 -11.87 6.15 -19.94
C VAL A 6 -11.81 5.39 -18.62
N ARG A 7 -10.86 5.73 -17.74
CA ARG A 7 -10.79 5.18 -16.38
C ARG A 7 -11.52 6.12 -15.43
N GLN A 8 -12.56 5.61 -14.78
CA GLN A 8 -13.31 6.32 -13.76
C GLN A 8 -13.36 5.50 -12.48
N TYR A 9 -13.13 6.15 -11.35
CA TYR A 9 -13.37 5.58 -10.03
C TYR A 9 -14.82 5.82 -9.65
N ALA A 10 -15.52 4.78 -9.25
CA ALA A 10 -16.93 4.85 -8.86
C ALA A 10 -17.15 4.04 -7.59
N THR A 11 -17.90 4.61 -6.66
CA THR A 11 -18.28 3.94 -5.42
C THR A 11 -19.42 2.96 -5.69
N VAL A 12 -19.39 1.80 -5.02
CA VAL A 12 -20.48 0.82 -5.09
C VAL A 12 -21.51 1.19 -4.02
N GLU A 13 -22.70 1.59 -4.43
CA GLU A 13 -23.81 1.93 -3.52
C GLU A 13 -24.95 0.92 -3.71
N ASN A 14 -25.30 0.17 -2.66
CA ASN A 14 -26.35 -0.85 -2.69
C ASN A 14 -26.19 -1.90 -3.81
N GLY A 15 -24.94 -2.22 -4.18
CA GLY A 15 -24.63 -3.15 -5.27
C GLY A 15 -24.74 -2.56 -6.68
N PHE A 16 -24.99 -1.25 -6.81
CA PHE A 16 -25.01 -0.53 -8.07
C PHE A 16 -23.78 0.36 -8.23
N ILE A 17 -23.32 0.50 -9.47
CA ILE A 17 -22.24 1.42 -9.86
C ILE A 17 -22.85 2.46 -10.82
N HIS A 18 -22.74 3.74 -10.46
CA HIS A 18 -23.20 4.84 -11.30
C HIS A 18 -22.02 5.41 -12.10
N ILE A 19 -22.06 5.25 -13.42
CA ILE A 19 -21.03 5.76 -14.34
C ILE A 19 -21.62 6.90 -15.17
N GLN A 20 -21.00 8.07 -15.12
CA GLN A 20 -21.39 9.20 -15.95
C GLN A 20 -20.53 9.24 -17.22
N LEU A 21 -21.15 8.91 -18.36
CA LEU A 21 -20.48 9.02 -19.66
C LEU A 21 -20.29 10.50 -20.04
N PRO A 22 -19.15 10.86 -20.67
CA PRO A 22 -18.94 12.20 -21.21
C PRO A 22 -20.03 12.59 -22.22
N LYS A 23 -20.37 13.88 -22.28
CA LYS A 23 -21.43 14.40 -23.18
C LYS A 23 -21.12 14.20 -24.67
N ASP A 24 -19.85 14.06 -24.99
CA ASP A 24 -19.27 13.83 -26.32
C ASP A 24 -19.05 12.34 -26.63
N PHE A 25 -19.53 11.43 -25.79
CA PHE A 25 -19.42 9.98 -26.03
C PHE A 25 -20.36 9.52 -27.15
N VAL A 26 -19.79 9.26 -28.34
CA VAL A 26 -20.55 8.99 -29.58
C VAL A 26 -20.84 7.49 -29.82
N ALA A 27 -20.24 6.59 -29.03
CA ALA A 27 -20.31 5.15 -29.30
C ALA A 27 -21.66 4.53 -28.87
N LYS A 28 -22.20 3.63 -29.71
CA LYS A 28 -23.47 2.91 -29.45
C LYS A 28 -23.32 1.69 -28.54
N ARG A 29 -22.10 1.19 -28.35
CA ARG A 29 -21.75 0.06 -27.49
C ARG A 29 -20.54 0.42 -26.65
N VAL A 30 -20.53 -0.05 -25.41
CA VAL A 30 -19.47 0.22 -24.44
C VAL A 30 -19.05 -1.11 -23.81
N GLU A 31 -17.74 -1.30 -23.68
CA GLU A 31 -17.16 -2.39 -22.90
C GLU A 31 -16.75 -1.82 -21.53
N LEU A 32 -17.12 -2.52 -20.46
CA LEU A 32 -16.85 -2.10 -19.09
C LEU A 32 -15.94 -3.14 -18.43
N ILE A 33 -14.83 -2.68 -17.86
CA ILE A 33 -13.91 -3.50 -17.07
C ILE A 33 -14.01 -3.04 -15.62
N ILE A 34 -14.54 -3.90 -14.75
CA ILE A 34 -14.64 -3.63 -13.32
C ILE A 34 -13.43 -4.26 -12.66
N VAL A 35 -12.59 -3.42 -12.05
CA VAL A 35 -11.44 -3.87 -11.26
C VAL A 35 -11.75 -3.54 -9.81
N PRO A 36 -11.84 -4.54 -8.92
CA PRO A 36 -11.96 -4.26 -7.49
C PRO A 36 -10.70 -3.51 -7.07
N LEU A 37 -10.90 -2.37 -6.42
CA LEU A 37 -9.83 -1.70 -5.72
C LEU A 37 -9.95 -2.18 -4.28
N GLU A 38 -8.92 -2.87 -3.81
CA GLU A 38 -8.76 -3.04 -2.38
C GLU A 38 -8.62 -1.62 -1.81
N ASP A 39 -9.43 -1.27 -0.81
CA ASP A 39 -9.06 -0.17 0.06
C ASP A 39 -7.70 -0.59 0.61
N GLU A 40 -6.62 -0.01 0.07
CA GLU A 40 -5.32 -0.04 0.71
C GLU A 40 -5.61 0.28 2.17
N PRO A 41 -5.30 -0.61 3.13
CA PRO A 41 -5.49 -0.27 4.52
C PRO A 41 -4.54 0.88 4.80
N ASN A 42 -5.06 2.12 4.70
CA ASN A 42 -4.42 3.35 5.14
C ASN A 42 -4.13 3.31 6.66
N GLN A 43 -4.52 2.23 7.33
CA GLN A 43 -4.17 1.88 8.68
C GLN A 43 -3.21 0.70 8.62
N LEU A 44 -1.93 0.97 8.90
CA LEU A 44 -0.95 -0.06 9.23
C LEU A 44 -1.58 -1.03 10.23
N SER A 45 -1.46 -2.33 9.98
CA SER A 45 -1.91 -3.32 10.95
C SER A 45 -1.25 -3.04 12.31
N SER A 46 -1.92 -3.40 13.40
CA SER A 46 -1.38 -3.20 14.76
C SER A 46 0.01 -3.79 14.95
N PHE A 47 0.31 -4.87 14.23
CA PHE A 47 1.64 -5.49 14.22
C PHE A 47 2.67 -4.66 13.44
N GLN A 48 2.30 -4.10 12.28
CA GLN A 48 3.19 -3.20 11.53
C GLN A 48 3.48 -1.92 12.29
N GLN A 49 2.49 -1.35 12.98
CA GLN A 49 2.70 -0.20 13.85
C GLN A 49 3.65 -0.54 15.01
N PHE A 50 3.47 -1.70 15.65
CA PHE A 50 4.36 -2.20 16.69
C PHE A 50 5.82 -2.39 16.21
N LEU A 51 6.03 -2.85 14.98
CA LEU A 51 7.38 -2.99 14.41
C LEU A 51 8.04 -1.64 14.15
N LEU A 52 7.28 -0.62 13.75
CA LEU A 52 7.79 0.74 13.57
C LEU A 52 8.07 1.43 14.92
N ASP A 53 7.26 1.14 15.93
CA ASP A 53 7.43 1.67 17.29
C ASP A 53 8.48 0.88 18.11
N SER A 54 9.07 -0.17 17.53
CA SER A 54 10.08 -0.97 18.20
C SER A 54 11.35 -0.13 18.41
N PRO A 55 11.98 -0.20 19.60
CA PRO A 55 13.17 0.60 19.88
C PRO A 55 14.28 0.25 18.89
N GLU A 56 14.73 1.26 18.16
CA GLU A 56 15.90 1.15 17.29
C GLU A 56 17.16 1.25 18.15
N MET A 57 18.07 0.29 17.96
CA MET A 57 19.36 0.29 18.62
C MET A 57 20.21 1.43 18.05
N SER A 58 20.78 2.27 18.93
CA SER A 58 21.71 3.31 18.47
C SER A 58 23.06 2.71 18.06
N ASP A 59 23.81 3.43 17.23
CA ASP A 59 25.15 3.00 16.82
C ASP A 59 26.08 2.82 18.04
N GLU A 60 25.96 3.67 19.07
CA GLU A 60 26.73 3.55 20.32
C GLU A 60 26.37 2.28 21.12
N GLU A 61 25.08 1.95 21.20
CA GLU A 61 24.61 0.72 21.86
C GLU A 61 25.09 -0.52 21.10
N PHE A 62 25.08 -0.45 19.77
CA PHE A 62 25.58 -1.52 18.90
C PHE A 62 27.09 -1.74 19.11
N GLU A 63 27.90 -0.68 19.08
CA GLU A 63 29.35 -0.76 19.30
C GLU A 63 29.68 -1.34 20.67
N THR A 64 28.98 -0.89 21.72
CA THR A 64 29.14 -1.40 23.09
C THR A 64 28.87 -2.92 23.16
N ILE A 65 27.88 -3.42 22.42
CA ILE A 65 27.57 -4.85 22.35
C ILE A 65 28.64 -5.62 21.56
N GLN A 66 29.15 -5.05 20.47
CA GLN A 66 30.21 -5.66 19.67
C GLN A 66 31.51 -5.80 20.47
N GLU A 67 31.91 -4.78 21.22
CA GLU A 67 33.08 -4.84 22.10
C GLU A 67 32.93 -5.94 23.15
N LYS A 68 31.79 -5.99 23.86
CA LYS A 68 31.50 -7.04 24.84
C LYS A 68 31.55 -8.44 24.23
N ARG A 69 30.99 -8.62 23.03
CA ARG A 69 31.06 -9.90 22.30
C ARG A 69 32.48 -10.26 21.90
N SER A 70 33.28 -9.29 21.45
CA SER A 70 34.70 -9.47 21.13
C SER A 70 35.47 -9.95 22.37
N HIS A 71 35.28 -9.30 23.52
CA HIS A 71 35.89 -9.71 24.78
C HIS A 71 35.49 -11.13 25.21
N LEU A 72 34.20 -11.48 25.12
CA LEU A 72 33.73 -12.83 25.45
C LEU A 72 34.29 -13.90 24.50
N ASN A 73 34.44 -13.60 23.21
CA ASN A 73 34.99 -14.53 22.23
C ASN A 73 36.50 -14.77 22.38
N GLN A 74 37.21 -13.88 23.07
CA GLN A 74 38.62 -14.05 23.43
C GLN A 74 38.81 -15.00 24.62
N TRP A 75 37.76 -15.30 25.38
CA TRP A 75 37.79 -16.25 26.50
C TRP A 75 37.54 -17.70 26.04
N LYS A 76 38.08 -18.05 24.86
CA LYS A 76 38.05 -19.42 24.32
C LYS A 76 39.31 -20.20 24.68
#